data_AF-A0AA87IJ90-F1
#
_entry.id   AF-A0AA87IJ90-F1
#
_cell.length_a   1.000
_cell.length_b   1.000
_cell.length_c   1.000
_cell.angle_alpha   90.00
_cell.angle_beta   90.00
_cell.angle_gamma   90.00
#
_symmetry.space_group_name_H-M   'P 1'
#
loop_
_entity.id
_entity.type
_entity.pdbx_description
1 polymer ?
#
loop_
_entity_poly.entity_id
_entity_poly.type
_entity_poly.pdbx_seq_one_letter_code
_entity_poly.pdbx_strand_id
1 'polypeptide(L)' 'MNKKIYIFLMIILGINTLRYGTYLLEGDTNFYYFILFFINLAAFLLIGISKNKTLVLNSEK' A
#
# COMPACT_ATOMS: atom_id res chain seq x y z
N MET A 1 -2.67 -15.80 -5.79
CA MET A 1 -1.29 -15.30 -5.54
C MET A 1 -0.70 -16.02 -4.35
N ASN A 2 0.56 -16.46 -4.41
CA ASN A 2 1.20 -17.13 -3.28
C ASN A 2 1.21 -16.19 -2.05
N LYS A 3 0.82 -16.68 -0.87
CA LYS A 3 0.75 -15.89 0.38
C LYS A 3 2.10 -15.23 0.69
N LYS A 4 3.22 -15.89 0.39
CA LYS A 4 4.57 -15.31 0.56
C LYS A 4 4.80 -14.10 -0.35
N ILE A 5 4.42 -14.22 -1.62
CA ILE A 5 4.52 -13.13 -2.61
C ILE A 5 3.63 -11.96 -2.20
N TYR A 6 2.41 -12.22 -1.72
CA TYR A 6 1.51 -11.19 -1.21
C TYR A 6 2.14 -10.38 -0.07
N ILE A 7 2.68 -11.06 0.94
CA ILE A 7 3.30 -10.40 2.09
C ILE A 7 4.52 -9.60 1.64
N PHE A 8 5.35 -10.17 0.78
CA PHE A 8 6.52 -9.50 0.22
C PHE A 8 6.16 -8.21 -0.52
N LEU A 9 5.13 -8.26 -1.38
CA LEU A 9 4.65 -7.08 -2.10
C LEU A 9 4.06 -6.02 -1.16
N MET A 10 3.34 -6.41 -0.11
CA MET A 10 2.82 -5.48 0.89
C MET A 10 3.95 -4.74 1.64
N ILE A 11 5.04 -5.44 1.96
CA ILE A 11 6.22 -4.83 2.58
C ILE A 11 6.86 -3.81 1.63
N ILE A 12 7.10 -4.20 0.37
CA ILE A 12 7.66 -3.29 -0.64
C ILE A 12 6.78 -2.05 -0.82
N LEU A 13 5.46 -2.23 -0.84
CA LEU A 13 4.50 -1.15 -0.99
C LEU A 13 4.50 -0.20 0.22
N GLY A 14 4.59 -0.75 1.43
CA GLY A 14 4.75 0.03 2.65
C GLY A 14 6.04 0.85 2.65
N ILE A 15 7.17 0.24 2.27
CA ILE A 15 8.47 0.93 2.16
C ILE A 15 8.39 2.06 1.13
N ASN A 16 7.77 1.84 -0.04
CA ASN A 16 7.60 2.90 -1.03
C ASN A 16 6.75 4.06 -0.50
N THR A 17 5.64 3.75 0.17
CA THR A 17 4.78 4.77 0.78
C THR A 17 5.55 5.61 1.80
N LEU A 18 6.32 4.96 2.68
CA LEU A 18 7.14 5.66 3.67
C LEU A 18 8.23 6.52 3.01
N ARG A 19 8.91 6.01 1.97
CA ARG A 19 9.94 6.77 1.24
C ARG A 19 9.41 8.06 0.64
N TYR A 20 8.26 8.01 -0.03
CA TYR A 20 7.68 9.23 -0.59
C TYR A 20 7.12 10.14 0.51
N GLY A 21 6.62 9.57 1.60
CA GLY A 21 6.24 10.33 2.79
C GLY A 21 7.40 11.10 3.40
N THR A 22 8.59 10.50 3.52
CA THR A 22 9.78 11.18 4.05
C THR A 22 10.23 12.32 3.15
N TYR A 23 10.22 12.14 1.82
CA TYR A 23 10.55 13.24 0.90
C TYR A 23 9.61 14.43 1.04
N LEU A 24 8.31 14.17 1.19
CA LEU A 24 7.32 15.22 1.44
C LEU A 24 7.53 15.92 2.80
N LEU A 25 7.88 15.17 3.84
CA LEU A 25 8.17 15.71 5.18
C LEU A 25 9.47 16.53 5.24
N GLU A 26 10.46 16.15 4.44
CA GLU A 26 11.71 16.91 4.26
C GLU A 26 11.51 18.21 3.46
N GLY A 27 10.29 18.46 2.97
CA GLY A 27 9.93 19.68 2.24
C GLY A 27 10.19 19.60 0.73
N ASP A 28 10.53 18.42 0.20
CA ASP A 28 10.63 18.22 -1.24
C ASP A 28 9.22 18.10 -1.84
N THR A 29 8.72 19.25 -2.30
CA THR A 29 7.36 19.43 -2.80
C THR A 29 7.22 19.08 -4.28
N ASN A 30 8.16 18.35 -4.86
CA ASN A 30 8.02 17.90 -6.24
C ASN A 30 6.70 17.12 -6.42
N PHE A 31 5.90 17.56 -7.39
CA PHE A 31 4.59 16.98 -7.70
C PHE A 31 4.66 15.47 -7.96
N TYR A 32 5.80 14.99 -8.46
CA TYR A 32 6.07 13.57 -8.62
C TYR A 32 5.97 12.79 -7.30
N TYR A 33 6.54 13.29 -6.20
CA TYR A 33 6.51 12.60 -4.91
C TYR A 33 5.11 12.58 -4.30
N PHE A 34 4.32 13.64 -4.49
CA PHE A 34 2.92 13.67 -4.10
C PHE A 34 2.10 12.59 -4.80
N ILE A 35 2.19 12.52 -6.13
CA ILE A 35 1.45 11.51 -6.90
C ILE A 35 1.86 10.10 -6.47
N LEU A 36 3.16 9.84 -6.35
CA LEU A 36 3.62 8.51 -5.97
C LEU A 36 3.25 8.15 -4.53
N PHE A 37 3.27 9.09 -3.60
CA PHE A 37 2.79 8.86 -2.24
C PHE A 37 1.31 8.43 -2.24
N PHE A 38 0.44 9.19 -2.90
CA PHE A 38 -1.00 8.89 -2.93
C PHE A 38 -1.33 7.58 -3.66
N ILE A 39 -0.65 7.28 -4.77
CA ILE A 39 -0.83 6.00 -5.48
C ILE A 39 -0.42 4.83 -4.60
N ASN A 40 0.75 4.89 -3.97
CA ASN A 40 1.23 3.80 -3.10
C ASN A 40 0.32 3.64 -1.87
N LEU A 41 -0.13 4.74 -1.27
CA LEU A 41 -1.05 4.74 -0.13
C LEU A 41 -2.42 4.14 -0.50
N ALA A 42 -3.00 4.55 -1.64
CA ALA A 42 -4.27 4.02 -2.12
C ALA A 42 -4.17 2.52 -2.42
N ALA A 43 -3.11 2.08 -3.08
CA ALA A 43 -2.88 0.66 -3.34
C ALA A 43 -2.75 -0.13 -2.02
N PHE A 44 -2.02 0.40 -1.04
CA PHE A 44 -1.84 -0.25 0.26
C PHE A 44 -3.17 -0.45 0.99
N LEU A 45 -4.01 0.59 1.02
CA LEU A 45 -5.34 0.55 1.62
C LEU A 45 -6.28 -0.40 0.88
N LEU A 46 -6.35 -0.32 -0.46
CA LEU A 46 -7.22 -1.17 -1.26
C LEU A 46 -6.87 -2.66 -1.12
N ILE A 47 -5.58 -2.99 -1.13
CA ILE A 47 -5.11 -4.36 -0.95
C ILE A 47 -5.41 -4.85 0.47
N GLY A 48 -5.18 -4.01 1.48
CA GLY A 48 -5.53 -4.31 2.88
C GLY A 48 -7.03 -4.59 3.07
N ILE A 49 -7.89 -3.74 2.51
CA ILE A 49 -9.36 -3.87 2.59
C ILE A 49 -9.85 -5.09 1.80
N SER A 50 -9.34 -5.31 0.58
CA SER A 50 -9.75 -6.43 -0.27
C SER A 50 -9.49 -7.78 0.41
N LYS A 51 -8.40 -7.91 1.16
CA LYS A 51 -8.08 -9.14 1.90
C LYS A 51 -9.10 -9.43 3.01
N ASN A 52 -9.54 -8.39 3.72
CA ASN A 52 -10.55 -8.53 4.77
C ASN A 52 -11.90 -8.96 4.21
N LYS A 53 -12.28 -8.47 3.02
CA LYS A 53 -13.53 -8.85 2.35
C LYS A 53 -13.55 -10.33 1.93
N THR A 54 -12.42 -10.87 1.47
CA THR A 54 -12.30 -12.30 1.11
C THR A 54 -12.37 -13.22 2.33
N LEU A 55 -11.93 -12.77 3.51
CA LEU A 55 -12.01 -13.56 4.74
C LEU A 55 -13.44 -13.65 5.28
N VAL A 56 -14.21 -12.57 5.21
CA VAL A 56 -15.62 -12.54 5.66
C VAL A 56 -16.52 -13.42 4.78
N LEU A 57 -16.36 -13.37 3.45
CA LEU A 57 -17.16 -14.18 2.52
C LEU A 57 -16.89 -15.70 2.60
N ASN A 58 -15.75 -16.11 3.16
CA ASN A 58 -15.43 -17.52 3.37
C ASN A 58 -15.84 -18.05 4.76
N SER A 59 -16.23 -17.18 5.70
CA SER A 59 -16.77 -17.60 7.00
C SER A 59 -18.29 -17.76 7.01
N GLU A 60 -18.97 -17.32 5.94
CA GLU A 60 -20.43 -17.44 5.77
C GLU A 60 -20.86 -18.62 4.87
N LYS A 61 -19.90 -19.44 4.41
CA LYS A 61 -20.12 -20.69 3.67
C LYS A 61 -19.78 -21.88 4.56
#